data_AF-A0A7X9GLV3-F1
#
_entry.id   AF-A0A7X9GLV3-F1
#
_cell.length_a   1.000
_cell.length_b   1.000
_cell.length_c   1.000
_cell.angle_alpha   90.00
_cell.angle_beta   90.00
_cell.angle_gamma   90.00
#
_symmetry.space_group_name_H-M   'P 1'
#
loop_
_entity.id
_entity.type
_entity.pdbx_description
1 polymer ?
#
loop_
_entity_poly.entity_id
_entity_poly.type
_entity_poly.pdbx_seq_one_letter_code
_entity_poly.pdbx_strand_id
1 'polypeptide(L)' 'MKRKLKVLFVAAECSPIIKVGGLGDVAGELPVKLREQGIDVHVIIPGNKD' A
#
# COMPACT_ATOMS: atom_id res chain seq x y z
N MET A 1 25.00 10.98 -2.39
CA MET A 1 23.98 10.02 -1.88
C MET A 1 22.69 10.22 -2.66
N LYS A 2 22.15 9.19 -3.33
CA LYS A 2 20.80 9.29 -3.94
C LYS A 2 19.75 9.22 -2.83
N ARG A 3 18.82 10.17 -2.79
CA ARG A 3 17.66 10.11 -1.88
C ARG A 3 16.75 8.97 -2.32
N LYS A 4 16.38 8.08 -1.40
CA LYS A 4 15.35 7.06 -1.61
C LYS A 4 14.00 7.76 -1.73
N LEU A 5 13.23 7.47 -2.78
CA LEU A 5 11.87 8.01 -2.95
C LEU A 5 11.00 7.51 -1.79
N LYS A 6 10.25 8.42 -1.16
CA LYS A 6 9.33 8.12 -0.06
C LYS A 6 7.89 8.29 -0.52
N VAL A 7 7.06 7.26 -0.30
CA VAL A 7 5.67 7.22 -0.75
C VAL A 7 4.78 6.80 0.41
N LEU A 8 3.71 7.56 0.64
CA LEU A 8 2.59 7.16 1.50
C LEU A 8 1.41 6.82 0.59
N PHE A 9 1.06 5.55 0.50
CA PHE A 9 -0.07 5.08 -0.29
C PHE A 9 -1.33 5.09 0.58
N VAL A 10 -2.30 5.92 0.23
CA VAL A 10 -3.56 6.09 0.97
C VAL A 10 -4.67 5.42 0.18
N ALA A 11 -5.39 4.47 0.79
CA ALA A 11 -6.48 3.76 0.14
C ALA A 11 -7.62 3.46 1.13
N ALA A 12 -8.82 3.21 0.61
CA ALA A 12 -9.96 2.76 1.41
C ALA A 12 -9.92 1.24 1.71
N GLU A 13 -9.22 0.48 0.87
CA GLU A 13 -9.10 -0.98 0.92
C GLU A 13 -7.62 -1.37 0.77
N CYS A 14 -7.21 -2.49 1.35
CA CYS A 14 -5.91 -3.13 1.16
C CYS A 14 -6.00 -4.62 1.53
N SER A 15 -5.72 -5.50 0.58
CA SER A 15 -5.66 -6.94 0.80
C SER A 15 -4.45 -7.34 1.65
N PRO A 16 -4.55 -8.30 2.58
CA PRO A 16 -5.74 -9.09 2.92
C PRO A 16 -6.57 -8.48 4.07
N ILE A 17 -6.32 -7.23 4.47
CA ILE A 17 -6.92 -6.63 5.69
C ILE A 17 -8.37 -6.19 5.44
N ILE A 18 -8.60 -5.35 4.43
CA ILE A 18 -9.94 -4.82 4.06
C ILE A 18 -10.04 -4.88 2.55
N LYS A 19 -10.99 -5.65 2.00
CA LYS A 19 -11.15 -5.80 0.56
C LYS A 19 -12.62 -6.04 0.18
N VAL A 20 -13.09 -5.23 -0.76
CA VAL A 20 -14.37 -5.40 -1.46
C VAL A 20 -14.13 -5.69 -2.93
N GLY A 21 -13.18 -4.98 -3.56
CA GLY A 21 -12.94 -5.07 -4.99
C GLY A 21 -11.47 -4.96 -5.38
N GLY A 22 -11.22 -4.61 -6.66
CA GLY A 22 -9.88 -4.54 -7.23
C GLY A 22 -8.97 -3.47 -6.60
N LEU A 23 -9.54 -2.46 -5.93
CA LEU A 23 -8.75 -1.47 -5.19
C LEU A 23 -7.90 -2.15 -4.11
N GLY A 24 -8.48 -3.09 -3.35
CA GLY A 24 -7.77 -3.83 -2.31
C GLY A 24 -6.61 -4.67 -2.86
N ASP A 25 -6.74 -5.23 -4.07
CA ASP A 25 -5.64 -5.96 -4.71
C ASP A 25 -4.48 -5.02 -5.03
N VAL A 26 -4.76 -3.90 -5.69
CA VAL A 26 -3.73 -2.93 -6.06
C VAL A 26 -3.05 -2.34 -4.83
N ALA A 27 -3.83 -1.96 -3.81
CA ALA A 27 -3.29 -1.38 -2.58
C ALA A 27 -2.48 -2.39 -1.75
N GLY A 28 -2.72 -3.69 -1.90
CA GLY A 28 -1.93 -4.76 -1.29
C GLY A 28 -0.65 -5.09 -2.08
N GLU A 29 -0.74 -5.19 -3.41
CA GLU A 29 0.33 -5.72 -4.26
C GLU A 29 1.35 -4.65 -4.70
N LEU A 30 0.89 -3.48 -5.14
CA LEU A 30 1.77 -2.44 -5.69
C LEU A 30 2.81 -1.95 -4.65
N PRO A 31 2.46 -1.66 -3.39
CA PRO A 31 3.43 -1.24 -2.38
C PRO A 31 4.51 -2.29 -2.10
N VAL A 32 4.19 -3.58 -2.23
CA VAL A 32 5.17 -4.66 -2.09
C VAL A 32 6.18 -4.59 -3.24
N LYS A 33 5.73 -4.45 -4.48
CA LYS A 33 6.61 -4.33 -5.66
C LYS A 33 7.45 -3.06 -5.67
N LEU A 34 6.91 -1.94 -5.21
CA LEU A 34 7.69 -0.71 -5.04
C LEU A 34 8.79 -0.89 -3.98
N ARG A 35 8.50 -1.60 -2.87
CA ARG A 35 9.51 -1.94 -1.86
C ARG A 35 10.63 -2.83 -2.43
N GLU A 36 10.31 -3.81 -3.27
CA GLU A 36 11.30 -4.65 -3.98
C GLU A 36 12.21 -3.81 -4.89
N GLN A 37 11.70 -2.72 -5.48
CA GLN A 37 12.48 -1.77 -6.29
C GLN A 37 13.28 -0.76 -5.46
N GLY A 38 13.32 -0.91 -4.13
CA GLY A 38 14.07 -0.03 -3.25
C GLY A 38 13.38 1.32 -3.00
N ILE A 39 12.06 1.41 -3.12
CA ILE A 39 11.27 2.57 -2.71
C ILE A 39 10.87 2.41 -1.23
N ASP A 40 10.88 3.51 -0.49
CA ASP A 40 10.40 3.56 0.89
C ASP A 40 8.89 3.85 0.87
N VAL A 41 8.07 2.80 0.91
CA VAL A 41 6.61 2.91 0.77
C VAL A 41 5.85 2.25 1.90
N HIS A 42 4.93 3.01 2.49
CA HIS A 42 3.98 2.56 3.49
C HIS A 42 2.54 2.70 2.98
N VAL A 43 1.64 1.92 3.55
CA VAL A 43 0.20 1.96 3.24
C VAL A 43 -0.56 2.41 4.48
N ILE A 44 -1.50 3.33 4.31
CA ILE A 44 -2.47 3.69 5.33
C ILE A 44 -3.88 3.44 4.82
N ILE A 45 -4.67 2.77 5.65
CA ILE A 45 -6.07 2.44 5.42
C ILE A 45 -6.86 2.75 6.70
N PRO A 46 -8.19 2.94 6.62
CA PRO A 46 -9.05 2.99 7.80
C PRO A 46 -8.90 1.73 8.65
N GLY A 47 -8.83 1.88 9.97
CA GLY A 47 -8.88 0.77 10.93
C GLY A 47 -10.33 0.40 11.27
N ASN A 48 -11.13 0.08 10.25
CA ASN A 48 -12.54 -0.27 10.46
C ASN A 48 -12.62 -1.53 11.35
N LYS A 49 -13.47 -1.50 12.38
CA LYS A 49 -13.99 -2.70 13.03
C LYS A 49 -15.22 -3.07 12.22
N ASP A 50 -15.19 -4.25 11.60
CA ASP A 50 -16.30 -4.92 10.90
C ASP A 50 -17.47 -4.03 10.47
#